data_AF-A0A512N6C5-F1
#
_entry.id   AF-A0A512N6C5-F1
#
_cell.length_a   1.000
_cell.length_b   1.000
_cell.length_c   1.000
_cell.angle_alpha   90.00
_cell.angle_beta   90.00
_cell.angle_gamma   90.00
#
_symmetry.space_group_name_H-M   'P 1'
#
loop_
_entity.id
_entity.type
_entity.pdbx_description
1 polymer ?
#
loop_
_entity_poly.entity_id
_entity_poly.type
_entity_poly.pdbx_seq_one_letter_code
_entity_poly.pdbx_strand_id
1 'polypeptide(L)'
;MFPMWLSRIAIAIAATTLASCNSMVALFEEDYPIDKVDGAYTARDSCLKWTVVMIDDGATDSAEMGARVARSCGAEITALVLTTDPNGDPVVARKINADSMFRATGYVIRSRYAASAIGQKR
;
A
#
# COMPACT_ATOMS: atom_id res chain seq x y z
N MET A 1 43.03 -0.50 15.08
CA MET A 1 42.24 -1.39 15.96
C MET A 1 40.79 -0.95 15.91
N PHE A 2 40.00 -1.55 15.01
CA PHE A 2 38.56 -1.30 14.93
C PHE A 2 37.85 -2.23 15.91
N PRO A 3 36.91 -1.75 16.74
CA PRO A 3 36.25 -2.59 17.73
C PRO A 3 35.41 -3.68 17.02
N MET A 4 35.68 -4.94 17.37
CA MET A 4 35.08 -6.18 16.84
C MET A 4 33.55 -6.31 17.06
N TRP A 5 32.87 -5.26 17.54
CA TRP A 5 31.46 -5.28 17.90
C TRP A 5 30.52 -4.85 16.75
N LEU A 6 31.01 -4.17 15.72
CA LEU A 6 30.20 -3.81 14.55
C LEU A 6 29.85 -5.03 13.66
N SER A 7 30.68 -6.07 13.66
CA SER A 7 30.52 -7.21 12.75
C SER A 7 29.34 -8.13 13.09
N ARG A 8 28.88 -8.13 14.34
CA ARG A 8 27.74 -8.96 14.78
C ARG A 8 26.38 -8.32 14.49
N ILE A 9 26.33 -7.00 14.38
CA ILE A 9 25.09 -6.26 14.10
C ILE A 9 24.74 -6.37 12.61
N ALA A 10 25.75 -6.34 11.73
CA ALA A 10 25.55 -6.42 10.28
C ALA A 10 24.92 -7.75 9.82
N ILE A 11 25.17 -8.86 10.51
CA ILE A 11 24.67 -10.18 10.14
C ILE A 11 23.21 -10.38 10.58
N ALA A 12 22.77 -9.73 11.65
CA ALA A 12 21.40 -9.85 12.15
C ALA A 12 20.37 -9.11 11.27
N ILE A 13 20.78 -8.07 10.52
CA ILE A 13 19.89 -7.27 9.68
C ILE A 13 19.66 -7.93 8.30
N ALA A 14 20.58 -8.79 7.85
CA ALA A 14 20.49 -9.43 6.54
C ALA A 14 19.55 -10.67 6.50
N ALA A 15 19.11 -11.19 7.64
CA ALA A 15 18.35 -12.43 7.72
C ALA A 15 16.82 -12.25 7.73
N THR A 16 16.31 -11.02 7.87
CA THR A 16 14.86 -10.78 8.07
C THR A 16 14.09 -10.42 6.80
N THR A 17 14.73 -10.30 5.63
CA THR A 17 14.08 -9.74 4.43
C THR A 17 13.55 -10.77 3.41
N LEU A 18 13.58 -12.08 3.71
CA LEU A 18 13.14 -13.12 2.74
C LEU A 18 11.96 -13.99 3.21
N ALA A 19 11.33 -13.70 4.34
CA ALA A 19 10.11 -14.37 4.78
C ALA A 19 8.85 -13.55 4.44
N SER A 20 8.57 -13.35 3.16
CA SER A 20 7.24 -12.90 2.71
C SER A 20 6.84 -13.57 1.39
N CYS A 21 6.90 -14.91 1.36
CA CYS A 21 6.03 -15.67 0.46
C CYS A 21 4.80 -16.09 1.27
N ASN A 22 3.76 -15.24 1.30
CA ASN A 22 2.46 -15.62 1.83
C ASN A 22 1.81 -16.62 0.87
N SER A 23 2.04 -17.91 1.12
CA SER A 23 1.27 -19.00 0.54
C SER A 23 0.19 -19.41 1.52
N MET A 24 -0.93 -18.68 1.53
CA MET A 24 -2.17 -19.16 2.14
C MET A 24 -3.22 -19.28 1.05
N VAL A 25 -3.21 -20.42 0.36
CA VAL A 25 -4.29 -20.84 -0.52
C VAL A 25 -5.37 -21.42 0.39
N ALA A 26 -6.35 -20.60 0.75
CA ALA A 26 -7.54 -21.06 1.44
C ALA A 26 -8.53 -21.58 0.38
N LEU A 27 -8.67 -22.90 0.31
CA LEU A 27 -9.73 -23.60 -0.40
C LEU A 27 -11.08 -23.29 0.27
N PHE A 28 -11.93 -22.42 -0.27
CA PHE A 28 -13.33 -22.37 0.18
C PHE A 28 -14.33 -22.04 -0.93
N GLU A 29 -15.44 -22.77 -0.81
CA GLU A 29 -16.63 -22.92 -1.62
C GLU A 29 -17.40 -21.61 -1.86
N GLU A 30 -18.14 -21.57 -2.97
CA GLU A 30 -18.93 -20.46 -3.50
C GLU A 30 -19.97 -19.92 -2.49
N ASP A 31 -19.63 -18.82 -1.83
CA ASP A 31 -20.57 -17.75 -1.52
C ASP A 31 -19.75 -16.48 -1.33
N TYR A 32 -19.76 -15.61 -2.33
CA TYR A 32 -18.81 -14.50 -2.44
C TYR A 32 -19.29 -13.33 -1.56
N PRO A 33 -18.71 -13.11 -0.36
CA PRO A 33 -19.31 -12.25 0.63
C PRO A 33 -18.94 -10.80 0.33
N ILE A 34 -19.88 -10.06 -0.28
CA ILE A 34 -19.73 -8.67 -0.74
C ILE A 34 -19.21 -7.75 0.38
N ASP A 35 -19.60 -7.99 1.62
CA ASP A 35 -19.14 -7.28 2.81
C ASP A 35 -17.62 -7.39 3.04
N LYS A 36 -17.03 -8.56 2.76
CA LYS A 36 -15.56 -8.73 2.87
C LYS A 36 -14.83 -7.96 1.78
N VAL A 37 -15.40 -7.89 0.59
CA VAL A 37 -14.85 -7.14 -0.54
C VAL A 37 -14.87 -5.64 -0.24
N ASP A 38 -16.01 -5.13 0.24
CA ASP A 38 -16.15 -3.74 0.67
C ASP A 38 -15.20 -3.41 1.83
N GLY A 39 -15.04 -4.34 2.78
CA GLY A 39 -14.04 -4.23 3.84
C GLY A 39 -12.62 -4.13 3.31
N ALA A 40 -12.25 -4.94 2.32
CA ALA A 40 -10.93 -4.91 1.70
C ALA A 40 -10.68 -3.60 0.92
N TYR A 41 -11.69 -3.09 0.20
CA TYR A 41 -11.61 -1.77 -0.43
C TYR A 41 -11.41 -0.65 0.59
N THR A 42 -12.16 -0.72 1.70
CA THR A 42 -12.04 0.25 2.80
C THR A 42 -10.66 0.21 3.45
N ALA A 43 -10.11 -0.98 3.69
CA ALA A 43 -8.78 -1.16 4.25
C ALA A 43 -7.71 -0.52 3.34
N ARG A 44 -7.75 -0.82 2.04
CA ARG A 44 -6.85 -0.21 1.05
C ARG A 44 -6.95 1.31 1.08
N ASP A 45 -8.16 1.86 0.93
CA ASP A 45 -8.35 3.31 0.84
C ASP A 45 -7.94 4.03 2.14
N SER A 46 -8.06 3.36 3.29
CA SER A 46 -7.59 3.87 4.57
C SER A 46 -6.06 3.93 4.61
N CYS A 47 -5.36 2.87 4.21
CA CYS A 47 -3.90 2.87 4.10
C CYS A 47 -3.42 3.99 3.16
N LEU A 48 -4.04 4.13 1.98
CA LEU A 48 -3.66 5.15 1.00
C LEU A 48 -3.76 6.56 1.60
N LYS A 49 -4.89 6.89 2.25
CA LYS A 49 -5.10 8.20 2.89
C LYS A 49 -4.07 8.47 3.99
N TRP A 50 -3.87 7.51 4.89
CA TRP A 50 -2.92 7.68 6.00
C TRP A 50 -1.48 7.81 5.52
N THR A 51 -1.08 7.00 4.55
CA THR A 51 0.27 7.03 4.00
C THR A 51 0.58 8.38 3.37
N VAL A 52 -0.33 8.98 2.61
CA VAL A 52 -0.14 10.33 2.04
C VAL A 52 0.20 11.33 3.13
N VAL A 53 -0.55 11.35 4.23
CA VAL A 53 -0.31 12.27 5.36
C VAL A 53 1.07 12.06 5.98
N MET A 54 1.57 10.83 5.98
CA MET A 54 2.85 10.48 6.61
C MET A 54 4.07 10.79 5.75
N ILE A 55 3.96 10.69 4.42
CA ILE A 55 5.14 10.70 3.53
C ILE A 55 5.15 11.81 2.48
N ASP A 56 4.03 12.50 2.25
CA ASP A 56 3.98 13.59 1.26
C ASP A 56 4.44 14.91 1.87
N ASP A 57 5.59 15.39 1.40
CA ASP A 57 6.17 16.69 1.75
C ASP A 57 5.80 17.80 0.75
N GLY A 58 5.06 17.45 -0.31
CA GLY A 58 4.68 18.37 -1.39
C GLY A 58 5.78 18.64 -2.43
N ALA A 59 6.99 18.11 -2.26
CA ALA A 59 8.12 18.39 -3.16
C ALA A 59 8.12 17.50 -4.40
N THR A 60 7.66 16.26 -4.27
CA THR A 60 7.62 15.27 -5.36
C THR A 60 6.41 15.50 -6.28
N ASP A 61 6.47 15.11 -7.55
CA ASP A 61 5.27 15.11 -8.41
C ASP A 61 4.14 14.25 -7.82
N SER A 62 2.89 14.62 -8.08
CA SER A 62 1.73 13.93 -7.48
C SER A 62 1.56 12.49 -7.98
N ALA A 63 1.88 12.21 -9.25
CA ALA A 63 1.78 10.87 -9.80
C ALA A 63 2.91 9.98 -9.27
N GLU A 64 4.13 10.52 -9.17
CA GLU A 64 5.26 9.81 -8.57
C GLU A 64 5.02 9.51 -7.08
N MET A 65 4.53 10.50 -6.31
CA MET A 65 4.15 10.29 -4.92
C MET A 65 3.00 9.29 -4.80
N GLY A 66 2.00 9.36 -5.69
CA GLY A 66 0.92 8.38 -5.76
C GLY A 66 1.42 6.94 -5.96
N ALA A 67 2.40 6.74 -6.85
CA ALA A 67 3.03 5.43 -7.03
C ALA A 67 3.80 4.97 -5.78
N ARG A 68 4.48 5.87 -5.06
CA ARG A 68 5.15 5.56 -3.79
C ARG A 68 4.14 5.17 -2.70
N VAL A 69 3.05 5.90 -2.58
CA VAL A 69 1.95 5.61 -1.65
C VAL A 69 1.33 4.24 -1.94
N ALA A 70 0.98 3.98 -3.21
CA ALA A 70 0.39 2.70 -3.61
C ALA A 70 1.33 1.51 -3.28
N ARG A 71 2.64 1.65 -3.53
CA ARG A 71 3.63 0.62 -3.15
C ARG A 71 3.69 0.39 -1.64
N SER A 72 3.49 1.43 -0.84
CA SER A 72 3.52 1.31 0.63
C SER A 72 2.31 0.55 1.17
N CYS A 73 1.17 0.58 0.46
CA CYS A 73 -0.05 -0.15 0.78
C CYS A 73 -0.18 -1.50 0.04
N GLY A 74 0.97 -2.10 -0.34
CA GLY A 74 0.98 -3.34 -1.12
C GLY A 74 0.26 -4.50 -0.42
N ALA A 75 0.32 -4.57 0.90
CA ALA A 75 -0.34 -5.62 1.67
C ALA A 75 -1.87 -5.56 1.54
N GLU A 76 -2.46 -4.38 1.71
CA GLU A 76 -3.89 -4.16 1.57
C GLU A 76 -4.37 -4.35 0.12
N ILE A 77 -3.55 -3.93 -0.86
CA ILE A 77 -3.85 -4.12 -2.28
C ILE A 77 -3.83 -5.62 -2.62
N THR A 78 -2.83 -6.38 -2.15
CA THR A 78 -2.79 -7.83 -2.34
C THR A 78 -3.95 -8.54 -1.65
N ALA A 79 -4.29 -8.14 -0.42
CA ALA A 79 -5.45 -8.67 0.28
C ALA A 79 -6.75 -8.39 -0.49
N LEU A 80 -6.90 -7.20 -1.05
CA LEU A 80 -8.03 -6.85 -1.91
C LEU A 80 -8.06 -7.69 -3.18
N VAL A 81 -6.93 -7.93 -3.85
CA VAL A 81 -6.89 -8.81 -5.03
C VAL A 81 -7.35 -10.23 -4.67
N LEU A 82 -6.78 -10.83 -3.63
CA LEU A 82 -7.10 -12.19 -3.20
C LEU A 82 -8.55 -12.31 -2.71
N THR A 83 -9.07 -11.26 -2.07
CA THR A 83 -10.47 -11.21 -1.68
C THR A 83 -11.34 -11.06 -2.91
N THR A 84 -11.01 -10.14 -3.84
CA THR A 84 -11.78 -9.78 -5.05
C THR A 84 -11.89 -10.94 -6.05
N ASP A 85 -10.81 -11.69 -6.21
CA ASP A 85 -10.73 -12.76 -7.18
C ASP A 85 -9.81 -13.90 -6.66
N PRO A 86 -10.39 -14.82 -5.88
CA PRO A 86 -9.66 -15.98 -5.37
C PRO A 86 -9.15 -16.92 -6.46
N ASN A 87 -9.78 -16.90 -7.64
CA ASN A 87 -9.41 -17.74 -8.77
C ASN A 87 -8.20 -17.19 -9.55
N GLY A 88 -7.84 -15.92 -9.33
CA GLY A 88 -6.58 -15.34 -9.77
C GLY A 88 -6.53 -14.97 -11.25
N ASP A 89 -7.59 -14.39 -11.82
CA ASP A 89 -7.53 -13.70 -13.12
C ASP A 89 -6.54 -12.51 -13.03
N PRO A 90 -5.42 -12.56 -13.78
CA PRO A 90 -4.44 -11.49 -13.76
C PRO A 90 -5.00 -10.15 -14.27
N VAL A 91 -6.12 -10.14 -15.00
CA VAL A 91 -6.83 -8.91 -15.40
C VAL A 91 -7.40 -8.19 -14.17
N VAL A 92 -8.00 -8.90 -13.23
CA VAL A 92 -8.57 -8.32 -12.00
C VAL A 92 -7.47 -7.71 -11.15
N ALA A 93 -6.38 -8.46 -10.94
CA ALA A 93 -5.21 -7.96 -10.23
C ALA A 93 -4.65 -6.67 -10.87
N ARG A 94 -4.49 -6.64 -12.20
CA ARG A 94 -4.02 -5.44 -12.90
C ARG A 94 -4.97 -4.24 -12.73
N LYS A 95 -6.29 -4.47 -12.82
CA LYS A 95 -7.29 -3.41 -12.63
C LYS A 95 -7.27 -2.85 -11.21
N ILE A 96 -7.18 -3.70 -10.20
CA ILE A 96 -7.09 -3.28 -8.79
C ILE A 96 -5.81 -2.49 -8.55
N ASN A 97 -4.66 -2.94 -9.08
CA ASN A 97 -3.41 -2.20 -8.97
C ASN A 97 -3.50 -0.82 -9.64
N ALA A 98 -4.07 -0.73 -10.84
CA ALA A 98 -4.27 0.53 -11.55
C ALA A 98 -5.22 1.48 -10.80
N ASP A 99 -6.36 0.98 -10.29
CA ASP A 99 -7.28 1.78 -9.46
C ASP A 99 -6.59 2.27 -8.18
N SER A 100 -5.78 1.43 -7.54
CA SER A 100 -5.04 1.79 -6.32
C SER A 100 -4.05 2.93 -6.58
N MET A 101 -3.32 2.87 -7.70
CA MET A 101 -2.42 3.95 -8.12
C MET A 101 -3.20 5.24 -8.42
N PHE A 102 -4.30 5.15 -9.16
CA PHE A 102 -5.14 6.30 -9.49
C PHE A 102 -5.68 6.98 -8.22
N ARG A 103 -6.21 6.19 -7.27
CA ARG A 103 -6.71 6.71 -6.00
C ARG A 103 -5.62 7.30 -5.13
N ALA A 104 -4.45 6.66 -5.06
CA ALA A 104 -3.29 7.19 -4.34
C ALA A 104 -2.91 8.59 -4.83
N THR A 105 -2.76 8.77 -6.15
CA THR A 105 -2.51 10.08 -6.76
C THR A 105 -3.61 11.09 -6.42
N GLY A 106 -4.88 10.67 -6.47
CA GLY A 106 -5.99 11.52 -6.08
C GLY A 106 -5.94 11.96 -4.61
N TYR A 107 -5.51 11.09 -3.69
CA TYR A 107 -5.34 11.43 -2.28
C TYR A 107 -4.19 12.42 -2.07
N VAL A 108 -3.07 12.27 -2.79
CA VAL A 108 -1.96 13.24 -2.79
C VAL A 108 -2.45 14.64 -3.18
N ILE A 109 -3.13 14.75 -4.33
CA ILE A 109 -3.62 16.04 -4.84
C ILE A 109 -4.58 16.69 -3.84
N ARG A 110 -5.53 15.92 -3.28
CA ARG A 110 -6.49 16.44 -2.29
C ARG A 110 -5.81 16.87 -0.99
N SER A 111 -4.82 16.11 -0.52
CA SER A 111 -4.04 16.44 0.69
C SER A 111 -3.31 17.78 0.52
N ARG A 112 -2.62 17.96 -0.61
CA ARG A 112 -1.91 19.20 -0.92
C ARG A 112 -2.84 20.39 -1.05
N TYR A 113 -3.97 20.22 -1.72
CA TYR A 113 -4.98 21.28 -1.83
C TYR A 113 -5.50 21.72 -0.45
N ALA A 114 -5.78 20.76 0.43
CA ALA A 114 -6.19 21.05 1.80
C ALA A 114 -5.09 21.78 2.59
N ALA A 115 -3.82 21.36 2.47
CA ALA A 115 -2.69 22.02 3.11
C ALA A 115 -2.51 23.48 2.65
N SER A 116 -2.62 23.74 1.35
CA SER A 116 -2.54 25.10 0.78
C SER A 116 -3.70 26.00 1.25
N ALA A 117 -4.91 25.46 1.34
CA ALA A 117 -6.07 26.19 1.82
C ALA A 117 -5.95 26.59 3.31
N ILE A 118 -5.27 25.77 4.12
CA ILE A 118 -4.97 26.11 5.52
C ILE A 118 -3.93 27.25 5.58
N GLY A 119 -2.90 27.21 4.73
CA GLY A 119 -1.87 28.25 4.65
C GLY A 119 -2.40 29.62 4.24
N GLN A 120 -3.43 29.68 3.38
CA GLN A 120 -4.04 30.93 2.91
C GLN A 120 -4.92 31.62 3.96
N LYS A 121 -5.38 30.90 4.99
CA LYS A 121 -6.23 31.46 6.05
C LYS A 121 -5.45 32.06 7.23
N ARG A 122 -4.11 32.11 7.16
CA ARG A 122 -3.25 32.74 8.18
C ARG A 122 -2.80 34.12 7.75
#